data_AF-A0ABD6RMR2-F1
#
_entry.id   AF-A0ABD6RMR2-F1
#
_cell.length_a   1.000
_cell.length_b   1.000
_cell.length_c   1.000
_cell.angle_alpha   90.00
_cell.angle_beta   90.00
_cell.angle_gamma   90.00
#
_symmetry.space_group_name_H-M   'P 1'
#
loop_
_entity.id
_entity.type
_entity.pdbx_description
1 polymer ?
#
loop_
_entity_poly.entity_id
_entity_poly.type
_entity_poly.pdbx_seq_one_letter_code
_entity_poly.pdbx_strand_id
1 'polypeptide(L)'
;DEIKQRNAAAKAEYEVKVAKYEADLAKYKKEFAAYTAALAEAESKKKQDGYLSEPRSQSLNFKSEPNAIRTIDSSVHQYGQQELDALVKSWGISPTNPDRKKSTAYSYFNAINSNNTYAKLVLEKDKPVDVTYTGLKNSSFNGKKISKVVYTYTLKETGFNDGTKMTMFASSDPTVTAWYNDYFTSTNINVKVKFYDEEGQLMNLTGGLVNFSSLNRGNGSGAIDKDAIESVRNFNGRYIPISGSSIKIHENNSAYADSSNAEKSLGARWNTSEWDTTSSPNNWYGAIVGEITQSEISFNMASSKSGNIWFAFNSNINAIGVPTKPVAPTAPTQPMYETEKPLEPAPVAPNYENEPTPPVKTPDQPEPSKPEEPTYETEKPLEPAPVAPNYENEPTPPVKTPDQPEPSKPEEPTYETEKPLEPAPVAPSYENEPTPPVKTPDQPEP
;
A
#
# COMPACT_ATOMS: atom_id res chain seq x y z
N ASP A 1 19.20 -26.70 -37.62
CA ASP A 1 17.97 -25.94 -37.98
C ASP A 1 17.17 -25.40 -36.81
N GLU A 2 16.95 -26.17 -35.74
CA GLU A 2 16.21 -25.67 -34.55
C GLU A 2 16.87 -24.47 -33.86
N ILE A 3 18.20 -24.42 -33.76
CA ILE A 3 18.96 -23.26 -33.23
C ILE A 3 18.71 -22.01 -34.10
N LYS A 4 18.70 -22.15 -35.43
CA LYS A 4 18.39 -21.04 -36.36
C LYS A 4 16.98 -20.52 -36.15
N GLN A 5 16.00 -21.41 -36.01
CA GLN A 5 14.61 -21.03 -35.77
C GLN A 5 14.43 -20.32 -34.42
N ARG A 6 15.04 -20.83 -33.35
CA ARG A 6 14.99 -20.20 -32.02
C ARG A 6 15.64 -18.82 -32.02
N ASN A 7 16.81 -18.66 -32.66
CA ASN A 7 17.47 -17.36 -32.81
C ASN A 7 16.63 -16.37 -33.64
N ALA A 8 16.00 -16.84 -34.73
CA ALA A 8 15.13 -16.00 -35.57
C ALA A 8 13.88 -15.53 -34.82
N ALA A 9 13.24 -16.41 -34.04
CA ALA A 9 12.10 -16.06 -33.19
C ALA A 9 12.48 -15.04 -32.10
N ALA A 10 13.58 -15.29 -31.39
CA ALA A 10 14.08 -14.37 -30.35
C ALA A 10 14.44 -12.98 -30.91
N LYS A 11 15.01 -12.94 -32.11
CA LYS A 11 15.29 -11.69 -32.83
C LYS A 11 13.99 -10.95 -33.20
N ALA A 12 13.01 -11.64 -33.77
CA ALA A 12 11.73 -11.04 -34.14
C ALA A 12 10.98 -10.48 -32.92
N GLU A 13 10.94 -11.23 -31.81
CA GLU A 13 10.33 -10.76 -30.56
C GLU A 13 11.07 -9.53 -30.00
N TYR A 14 12.40 -9.52 -30.05
CA TYR A 14 13.20 -8.38 -29.64
C TYR A 14 12.93 -7.13 -30.50
N GLU A 15 12.86 -7.26 -31.83
CA GLU A 15 12.55 -6.16 -32.73
C GLU A 15 11.17 -5.54 -32.46
N VAL A 16 10.16 -6.37 -32.15
CA VAL A 16 8.82 -5.90 -31.72
C VAL A 16 8.92 -5.12 -30.40
N LYS A 17 9.68 -5.62 -29.42
CA LYS A 17 9.88 -4.93 -28.14
C LYS A 17 10.65 -3.61 -28.31
N VAL A 18 11.63 -3.55 -29.22
CA VAL A 18 12.37 -2.31 -29.55
C VAL A 18 11.44 -1.28 -30.16
N ALA A 19 10.64 -1.66 -31.17
CA ALA A 19 9.69 -0.73 -31.80
C ALA A 19 8.68 -0.16 -30.78
N LYS A 20 8.18 -1.01 -29.87
CA LYS A 20 7.33 -0.57 -28.76
C LYS A 20 8.07 0.40 -27.81
N TYR A 21 9.29 0.07 -27.42
CA TYR A 21 10.11 0.91 -26.55
C TYR A 21 10.38 2.28 -27.17
N GLU A 22 10.70 2.37 -28.47
CA GLU A 22 10.93 3.64 -29.15
C GLU A 22 9.68 4.52 -29.18
N ALA A 23 8.51 3.94 -29.44
CA ALA A 23 7.23 4.64 -29.39
C ALA A 23 6.91 5.14 -27.97
N ASP A 24 7.06 4.27 -26.96
CA ASP A 24 6.84 4.61 -25.55
C ASP A 24 7.85 5.68 -25.07
N LEU A 25 9.09 5.66 -25.57
CA LEU A 25 10.12 6.65 -25.25
C LEU A 25 9.80 8.02 -25.85
N ALA A 26 9.30 8.06 -27.09
CA ALA A 26 8.86 9.30 -27.73
C ALA A 26 7.69 9.93 -26.95
N LYS A 27 6.72 9.10 -26.52
CA LYS A 27 5.63 9.52 -25.65
C LYS A 27 6.13 10.06 -24.31
N TYR A 28 7.02 9.32 -23.63
CA TYR A 28 7.64 9.72 -22.37
C TYR A 28 8.33 11.09 -22.48
N LYS A 29 9.12 11.33 -23.54
CA LYS A 29 9.80 12.63 -23.74
C LYS A 29 8.82 13.80 -23.82
N LYS A 30 7.68 13.61 -24.49
CA LYS A 30 6.62 14.63 -24.58
C LYS A 30 5.96 14.86 -23.22
N GLU A 31 5.62 13.80 -22.50
CA GLU A 31 5.05 13.88 -21.16
C GLU A 31 6.01 14.51 -20.16
N PHE A 32 7.31 14.21 -20.26
CA PHE A 32 8.36 14.76 -19.40
C PHE A 32 8.57 16.26 -19.62
N ALA A 33 8.49 16.75 -20.86
CA ALA A 33 8.52 18.18 -21.15
C ALA A 33 7.31 18.91 -20.54
N ALA A 34 6.10 18.36 -20.69
CA ALA A 34 4.88 18.91 -20.09
C ALA A 34 4.94 18.89 -18.55
N TYR A 35 5.41 17.79 -17.97
CA TYR A 35 5.66 17.63 -16.54
C TYR A 35 6.61 18.71 -15.99
N THR A 36 7.73 18.95 -16.69
CA THR A 36 8.73 19.95 -16.28
C THR A 36 8.15 21.36 -16.34
N ALA A 37 7.40 21.68 -17.39
CA ALA A 37 6.71 22.97 -17.53
C ALA A 37 5.65 23.16 -16.42
N ALA A 38 4.87 22.14 -16.11
CA ALA A 38 3.86 22.19 -15.05
C ALA A 38 4.49 22.39 -13.65
N LEU A 39 5.64 21.79 -13.37
CA LEU A 39 6.38 22.07 -12.13
C LEU A 39 6.89 23.50 -12.04
N ALA A 40 7.39 24.06 -13.15
CA ALA A 40 7.81 25.47 -13.20
C ALA A 40 6.63 26.42 -12.99
N GLU A 41 5.47 26.09 -13.56
CA GLU A 41 4.23 26.84 -13.33
C GLU A 41 3.78 26.75 -11.87
N ALA A 42 3.80 25.56 -11.27
CA ALA A 42 3.48 25.35 -9.86
C ALA A 42 4.42 26.15 -8.94
N GLU A 43 5.72 26.21 -9.24
CA GLU A 43 6.69 27.03 -8.50
C GLU A 43 6.35 28.53 -8.57
N SER A 44 5.95 29.02 -9.75
CA SER A 44 5.53 30.41 -9.91
C SER A 44 4.24 30.74 -9.16
N LYS A 45 3.36 29.75 -8.97
CA LYS A 45 2.03 29.89 -8.36
C LYS A 45 1.94 29.35 -6.93
N LYS A 46 3.04 28.94 -6.30
CA LYS A 46 3.02 28.27 -4.98
C LYS A 46 2.35 29.06 -3.85
N LYS A 47 2.24 30.40 -3.97
CA LYS A 47 1.54 31.28 -3.01
C LYS A 47 0.08 31.58 -3.40
N GLN A 48 -0.35 31.15 -4.58
CA GLN A 48 -1.73 31.32 -5.05
C GLN A 48 -2.63 30.31 -4.35
N ASP A 49 -3.85 30.75 -4.01
CA ASP A 49 -4.90 29.91 -3.44
C ASP A 49 -5.06 28.58 -4.18
N GLY A 50 -5.11 27.49 -3.42
CA GLY A 50 -5.28 26.12 -3.92
C GLY A 50 -4.02 25.44 -4.44
N TYR A 51 -2.90 26.16 -4.64
CA TYR A 51 -1.63 25.53 -5.03
C TYR A 51 -0.87 24.99 -3.80
N LEU A 52 -0.05 23.96 -4.01
CA LEU A 52 0.89 23.53 -2.97
C LEU A 52 1.90 24.63 -2.66
N SER A 53 2.15 24.86 -1.37
CA SER A 53 3.17 25.80 -0.88
C SER A 53 4.59 25.40 -1.29
N GLU A 54 4.82 24.10 -1.48
CA GLU A 54 6.02 23.53 -2.07
C GLU A 54 5.62 22.66 -3.26
N PRO A 55 6.02 22.98 -4.51
CA PRO A 55 5.68 22.15 -5.65
C PRO A 55 6.18 20.72 -5.50
N ARG A 56 5.31 19.78 -5.85
CA ARG A 56 5.56 18.35 -5.88
C ARG A 56 4.90 17.75 -7.12
N SER A 57 5.18 16.49 -7.39
CA SER A 57 4.49 15.72 -8.40
C SER A 57 3.85 14.47 -7.80
N GLN A 58 2.72 14.06 -8.37
CA GLN A 58 2.01 12.87 -7.93
C GLN A 58 2.60 11.62 -8.59
N SER A 59 3.04 10.68 -7.77
CA SER A 59 3.54 9.35 -8.21
C SER A 59 2.65 8.20 -7.74
N LEU A 60 1.77 8.45 -6.77
CA LEU A 60 0.77 7.52 -6.26
C LEU A 60 -0.54 7.71 -7.03
N ASN A 61 -1.02 6.61 -7.61
CA ASN A 61 -2.36 6.49 -8.13
C ASN A 61 -3.12 5.51 -7.23
N PHE A 62 -3.92 6.03 -6.32
CA PHE A 62 -4.78 5.29 -5.40
C PHE A 62 -6.08 6.08 -5.22
N LYS A 63 -6.89 6.11 -6.27
CA LYS A 63 -7.99 7.07 -6.46
C LYS A 63 -9.39 6.51 -6.24
N SER A 64 -9.67 5.33 -6.76
CA SER A 64 -10.96 4.65 -6.62
C SER A 64 -10.82 3.15 -6.84
N GLU A 65 -11.28 2.35 -5.89
CA GLU A 65 -11.21 0.89 -5.93
C GLU A 65 -12.57 0.26 -5.56
N PRO A 66 -13.63 0.52 -6.34
CA PRO A 66 -15.01 0.14 -5.99
C PRO A 66 -15.23 -1.37 -6.03
N ASN A 67 -14.34 -2.11 -6.70
CA ASN A 67 -14.39 -3.56 -6.86
C ASN A 67 -13.36 -4.28 -5.99
N ALA A 68 -12.76 -3.60 -5.00
CA ALA A 68 -11.86 -4.24 -4.05
C ALA A 68 -12.60 -5.29 -3.22
N ILE A 69 -11.86 -6.34 -2.83
CA ILE A 69 -12.38 -7.40 -1.97
C ILE A 69 -11.89 -7.10 -0.55
N ARG A 70 -12.82 -6.72 0.34
CA ARG A 70 -12.54 -6.50 1.76
C ARG A 70 -12.58 -7.83 2.52
N THR A 71 -11.55 -8.06 3.34
CA THR A 71 -11.44 -9.18 4.26
C THR A 71 -10.99 -8.69 5.63
N ILE A 72 -11.54 -9.28 6.69
CA ILE A 72 -11.23 -9.01 8.09
C ILE A 72 -11.03 -10.37 8.75
N ASP A 73 -10.00 -10.50 9.58
CA ASP A 73 -9.68 -11.77 10.24
C ASP A 73 -10.84 -12.27 11.12
N SER A 74 -11.02 -13.59 11.19
CA SER A 74 -12.11 -14.22 11.94
C SER A 74 -12.08 -13.99 13.45
N SER A 75 -10.91 -13.63 14.01
CA SER A 75 -10.79 -13.22 15.41
C SER A 75 -11.47 -11.88 15.71
N VAL A 76 -11.75 -11.07 14.69
CA VAL A 76 -12.45 -9.79 14.81
C VAL A 76 -13.93 -10.00 14.52
N HIS A 77 -14.77 -9.71 15.51
CA HIS A 77 -16.22 -9.80 15.34
C HIS A 77 -16.75 -8.70 14.42
N GLN A 78 -17.33 -9.10 13.29
CA GLN A 78 -18.03 -8.21 12.38
C GLN A 78 -19.51 -8.21 12.73
N TYR A 79 -19.99 -7.12 13.33
CA TYR A 79 -21.34 -7.06 13.86
C TYR A 79 -22.42 -7.05 12.77
N GLY A 80 -23.54 -7.71 13.04
CA GLY A 80 -24.77 -7.48 12.30
C GLY A 80 -25.38 -6.10 12.59
N GLN A 81 -26.21 -5.58 11.69
CA GLN A 81 -26.85 -4.26 11.87
C GLN A 81 -27.68 -4.18 13.17
N GLN A 82 -28.57 -5.15 13.41
CA GLN A 82 -29.43 -5.21 14.59
C GLN A 82 -28.64 -5.52 15.87
N GLU A 83 -27.60 -6.34 15.74
CA GLU A 83 -26.72 -6.69 16.85
C GLU A 83 -25.96 -5.45 17.36
N LEU A 84 -25.36 -4.68 16.45
CA LEU A 84 -24.66 -3.45 16.82
C LEU A 84 -25.63 -2.38 17.34
N ASP A 85 -26.82 -2.28 16.76
CA ASP A 85 -27.87 -1.38 17.22
C ASP A 85 -28.26 -1.66 18.68
N ALA A 86 -28.52 -2.93 19.02
CA ALA A 86 -28.83 -3.35 20.39
C ALA A 86 -27.68 -3.07 21.35
N LEU A 87 -26.44 -3.34 20.93
CA LEU A 87 -25.24 -3.07 21.73
C LEU A 87 -25.07 -1.58 22.03
N VAL A 88 -25.18 -0.71 21.01
CA VAL A 88 -25.05 0.74 21.17
C VAL A 88 -26.16 1.31 22.06
N LYS A 89 -27.39 0.82 21.91
CA LYS A 89 -28.51 1.14 22.82
C LYS A 89 -28.21 0.74 24.26
N SER A 90 -27.58 -0.42 24.49
CA SER A 90 -27.20 -0.87 25.83
C SER A 90 -26.19 0.06 26.52
N TRP A 91 -25.40 0.82 25.76
CA TRP A 91 -24.49 1.85 26.29
C TRP A 91 -25.19 3.19 26.60
N GLY A 92 -26.51 3.26 26.40
CA GLY A 92 -27.33 4.44 26.60
C GLY A 92 -27.42 5.36 25.38
N ILE A 93 -26.77 5.05 24.27
CA ILE A 93 -26.94 5.75 22.98
C ILE A 93 -28.22 5.20 22.32
N SER A 94 -29.35 5.80 22.65
CA SER A 94 -30.69 5.31 22.30
C SER A 94 -31.59 6.45 21.81
N PRO A 95 -32.50 6.20 20.85
CA PRO A 95 -33.43 7.23 20.38
C PRO A 95 -34.41 7.68 21.48
N THR A 96 -34.64 6.82 22.50
CA THR A 96 -35.53 7.11 23.64
C THR A 96 -34.80 7.74 24.82
N ASN A 97 -33.50 8.02 24.71
CA ASN A 97 -32.75 8.64 25.80
C ASN A 97 -33.20 10.10 25.99
N PRO A 98 -33.58 10.52 27.21
CA PRO A 98 -33.99 11.91 27.47
C PRO A 98 -32.85 12.92 27.29
N ASP A 99 -31.59 12.49 27.38
CA ASP A 99 -30.45 13.32 27.04
C ASP A 99 -30.39 13.52 25.51
N ARG A 100 -30.62 14.76 25.08
CA ARG A 100 -30.59 15.16 23.66
C ARG A 100 -29.25 14.86 23.00
N LYS A 101 -28.14 14.88 23.72
CA LYS A 101 -26.83 14.51 23.18
C LYS A 101 -26.81 13.04 22.79
N LYS A 102 -27.33 12.15 23.65
CA LYS A 102 -27.35 10.70 23.43
C LYS A 102 -28.34 10.27 22.36
N SER A 103 -29.53 10.86 22.32
CA SER A 103 -30.52 10.58 21.25
C SER A 103 -30.07 11.13 19.89
N THR A 104 -29.39 12.28 19.87
CA THR A 104 -28.78 12.81 18.63
C THR A 104 -27.59 11.96 18.18
N ALA A 105 -26.72 11.52 19.10
CA ALA A 105 -25.65 10.57 18.82
C ALA A 105 -26.19 9.29 18.17
N TYR A 106 -27.30 8.75 18.70
CA TYR A 106 -27.96 7.58 18.12
C TYR A 106 -28.45 7.87 16.70
N SER A 107 -29.06 9.04 16.45
CA SER A 107 -29.54 9.39 15.11
C SER A 107 -28.41 9.38 14.07
N TYR A 108 -27.25 9.92 14.43
CA TYR A 108 -26.05 9.92 13.57
C TYR A 108 -25.54 8.49 13.37
N PHE A 109 -25.30 7.76 14.46
CA PHE A 109 -24.88 6.36 14.41
C PHE A 109 -25.81 5.49 13.54
N ASN A 110 -27.13 5.63 13.71
CA ASN A 110 -28.11 4.82 13.01
C ASN A 110 -28.08 5.07 11.49
N ALA A 111 -27.80 6.30 11.06
CA ALA A 111 -27.68 6.63 9.64
C ALA A 111 -26.54 5.86 8.96
N ILE A 112 -25.37 5.75 9.62
CA ILE A 112 -24.24 4.98 9.08
C ILE A 112 -24.40 3.47 9.30
N ASN A 113 -24.93 3.03 10.45
CA ASN A 113 -25.16 1.62 10.74
C ASN A 113 -26.17 0.98 9.76
N SER A 114 -27.09 1.76 9.20
CA SER A 114 -28.07 1.30 8.21
C SER A 114 -27.44 1.00 6.83
N ASN A 115 -26.18 1.35 6.60
CA ASN A 115 -25.47 1.01 5.37
C ASN A 115 -24.82 -0.37 5.47
N ASN A 116 -25.26 -1.29 4.61
CA ASN A 116 -24.80 -2.68 4.63
C ASN A 116 -23.54 -2.96 3.80
N THR A 117 -23.01 -1.98 3.08
CA THR A 117 -21.72 -2.15 2.37
C THR A 117 -20.53 -2.07 3.32
N TYR A 118 -20.69 -1.43 4.47
CA TYR A 118 -19.65 -1.27 5.48
C TYR A 118 -19.58 -2.47 6.43
N ALA A 119 -18.36 -2.90 6.75
CA ALA A 119 -18.12 -3.80 7.88
C ALA A 119 -18.25 -3.01 9.17
N LYS A 120 -19.02 -3.53 10.12
CA LYS A 120 -19.40 -2.85 11.37
C LYS A 120 -18.52 -3.37 12.50
N LEU A 121 -17.76 -2.48 13.12
CA LEU A 121 -16.75 -2.83 14.10
C LEU A 121 -16.94 -2.06 15.40
N VAL A 122 -16.64 -2.72 16.52
CA VAL A 122 -16.39 -2.07 17.81
C VAL A 122 -14.90 -2.17 18.06
N LEU A 123 -14.20 -1.04 18.01
CA LEU A 123 -12.80 -0.99 18.41
C LEU A 123 -12.71 -1.00 19.93
N GLU A 124 -11.77 -1.78 20.44
CA GLU A 124 -11.35 -1.74 21.83
C GLU A 124 -10.04 -0.96 21.94
N LYS A 125 -9.88 -0.22 23.04
CA LYS A 125 -8.69 0.61 23.30
C LYS A 125 -7.43 -0.26 23.24
N ASP A 126 -6.46 0.21 22.45
CA ASP A 126 -5.15 -0.41 22.22
C ASP A 126 -5.19 -1.86 21.67
N LYS A 127 -6.32 -2.30 21.09
CA LYS A 127 -6.44 -3.56 20.35
C LYS A 127 -6.51 -3.29 18.84
N PRO A 128 -5.45 -3.62 18.07
CA PRO A 128 -5.43 -3.39 16.62
C PRO A 128 -6.40 -4.31 15.87
N VAL A 129 -7.03 -3.77 14.82
CA VAL A 129 -7.90 -4.50 13.88
C VAL A 129 -7.40 -4.28 12.46
N ASP A 130 -7.06 -5.36 11.77
CA ASP A 130 -6.66 -5.32 10.36
C ASP A 130 -7.86 -5.46 9.42
N VAL A 131 -7.94 -4.57 8.45
CA VAL A 131 -8.86 -4.62 7.31
C VAL A 131 -8.03 -4.70 6.03
N THR A 132 -8.11 -5.85 5.35
CA THR A 132 -7.34 -6.14 4.15
C THR A 132 -8.20 -5.99 2.90
N TYR A 133 -7.68 -5.28 1.91
CA TYR A 133 -8.31 -5.11 0.62
C TYR A 133 -7.42 -5.70 -0.47
N THR A 134 -7.94 -6.66 -1.23
CA THR A 134 -7.26 -7.30 -2.35
C THR A 134 -8.01 -7.07 -3.66
N GLY A 135 -7.42 -7.51 -4.77
CA GLY A 135 -8.07 -7.42 -6.08
C GLY A 135 -8.14 -6.00 -6.63
N LEU A 136 -7.29 -5.09 -6.14
CA LEU A 136 -7.21 -3.70 -6.60
C LEU A 136 -6.97 -3.66 -8.11
N LYS A 137 -7.72 -2.83 -8.83
CA LYS A 137 -7.72 -2.77 -10.30
C LYS A 137 -7.05 -1.52 -10.85
N ASN A 138 -7.20 -0.39 -10.16
CA ASN A 138 -6.92 0.94 -10.70
C ASN A 138 -5.67 1.59 -10.11
N SER A 139 -5.06 0.98 -9.11
CA SER A 139 -4.01 1.59 -8.31
C SER A 139 -2.59 1.18 -8.71
N SER A 140 -1.66 2.14 -8.64
CA SER A 140 -0.25 1.96 -8.95
C SER A 140 0.62 3.02 -8.27
N PHE A 141 1.92 2.75 -8.17
CA PHE A 141 2.92 3.71 -7.71
C PHE A 141 4.13 3.68 -8.66
N ASN A 142 4.50 4.84 -9.23
CA ASN A 142 5.54 4.93 -10.27
C ASN A 142 5.34 3.90 -11.41
N GLY A 143 4.09 3.63 -11.79
CA GLY A 143 3.75 2.65 -12.83
C GLY A 143 3.72 1.19 -12.36
N LYS A 144 4.27 0.85 -11.18
CA LYS A 144 4.15 -0.49 -10.60
C LYS A 144 2.77 -0.67 -9.96
N LYS A 145 2.08 -1.75 -10.29
CA LYS A 145 0.74 -2.05 -9.81
C LYS A 145 0.72 -2.25 -8.29
N ILE A 146 -0.32 -1.72 -7.64
CA ILE A 146 -0.68 -2.03 -6.25
C ILE A 146 -1.79 -3.09 -6.33
N SER A 147 -1.57 -4.23 -5.67
CA SER A 147 -2.51 -5.37 -5.70
C SER A 147 -3.35 -5.48 -4.42
N LYS A 148 -2.79 -5.02 -3.29
CA LYS A 148 -3.36 -5.14 -1.95
C LYS A 148 -3.01 -3.92 -1.10
N VAL A 149 -3.95 -3.52 -0.24
CA VAL A 149 -3.71 -2.56 0.85
C VAL A 149 -4.26 -3.13 2.16
N VAL A 150 -3.52 -2.96 3.26
CA VAL A 150 -3.93 -3.34 4.61
C VAL A 150 -4.00 -2.09 5.47
N TYR A 151 -5.15 -1.87 6.08
CA TYR A 151 -5.36 -0.84 7.10
C TYR A 151 -5.41 -1.49 8.47
N THR A 152 -4.64 -0.99 9.43
CA THR A 152 -4.73 -1.40 10.84
C THR A 152 -5.33 -0.26 11.64
N TYR A 153 -6.49 -0.46 12.25
CA TYR A 153 -7.17 0.52 13.10
C TYR A 153 -6.97 0.19 14.57
N THR A 154 -6.53 1.15 15.36
CA THR A 154 -6.35 0.99 16.81
C THR A 154 -6.96 2.17 17.55
N LEU A 155 -8.03 1.94 18.31
CA LEU A 155 -8.59 2.97 19.17
C LEU A 155 -7.54 3.38 20.21
N LYS A 156 -7.15 4.65 20.22
CA LYS A 156 -6.23 5.20 21.21
C LYS A 156 -6.98 5.81 22.36
N GLU A 157 -7.95 6.68 22.08
CA GLU A 157 -8.69 7.39 23.12
C GLU A 157 -10.12 7.69 22.66
N THR A 158 -11.04 7.75 23.60
CA THR A 158 -12.37 8.30 23.38
C THR A 158 -12.90 8.93 24.66
N GLY A 159 -13.64 10.03 24.54
CA GLY A 159 -14.35 10.66 25.65
C GLY A 159 -15.67 9.97 26.03
N PHE A 160 -16.03 8.87 25.36
CA PHE A 160 -17.27 8.14 25.60
C PHE A 160 -17.12 7.11 26.72
N ASN A 161 -18.05 7.17 27.68
CA ASN A 161 -18.13 6.25 28.83
C ASN A 161 -16.77 6.06 29.54
N ASP A 162 -16.26 4.84 29.62
CA ASP A 162 -15.00 4.48 30.29
C ASP A 162 -13.77 4.65 29.39
N GLY A 163 -13.94 5.16 28.16
CA GLY A 163 -12.86 5.38 27.22
C GLY A 163 -12.34 4.12 26.52
N THR A 164 -13.03 2.98 26.65
CA THR A 164 -12.50 1.68 26.19
C THR A 164 -13.03 1.22 24.83
N LYS A 165 -14.17 1.76 24.36
CA LYS A 165 -14.84 1.26 23.14
C LYS A 165 -15.38 2.37 22.27
N MET A 166 -15.28 2.20 20.96
CA MET A 166 -15.93 3.08 19.99
C MET A 166 -16.29 2.32 18.71
N THR A 167 -17.37 2.72 18.04
CA THR A 167 -17.78 2.10 16.77
C THR A 167 -17.11 2.74 15.57
N MET A 168 -16.79 1.91 14.60
CA MET A 168 -16.32 2.33 13.28
C MET A 168 -16.89 1.44 12.18
N PHE A 169 -16.80 1.92 10.95
CA PHE A 169 -17.35 1.29 9.77
C PHE A 169 -16.30 1.30 8.66
N ALA A 170 -15.81 0.14 8.25
CA ALA A 170 -14.83 0.03 7.17
C ALA A 170 -15.56 -0.12 5.82
N SER A 171 -15.28 0.77 4.86
CA SER A 171 -15.89 0.78 3.52
C SER A 171 -15.53 -0.47 2.72
N SER A 172 -16.31 -0.83 1.70
CA SER A 172 -15.90 -1.86 0.73
C SER A 172 -14.83 -1.34 -0.24
N ASP A 173 -14.83 -0.04 -0.52
CA ASP A 173 -13.81 0.65 -1.30
C ASP A 173 -12.76 1.27 -0.37
N PRO A 174 -11.48 0.85 -0.43
CA PRO A 174 -10.43 1.33 0.45
C PRO A 174 -10.10 2.82 0.25
N THR A 175 -10.45 3.44 -0.88
CA THR A 175 -10.21 4.88 -1.11
C THR A 175 -11.31 5.77 -0.51
N VAL A 176 -12.47 5.18 -0.18
CA VAL A 176 -13.52 5.77 0.68
C VAL A 176 -13.19 5.53 2.15
N THR A 177 -12.48 4.43 2.43
CA THR A 177 -11.83 4.10 3.70
C THR A 177 -12.78 3.82 4.86
N ALA A 178 -13.17 4.80 5.67
CA ALA A 178 -13.89 4.53 6.91
C ALA A 178 -14.83 5.66 7.36
N TRP A 179 -15.84 5.27 8.13
CA TRP A 179 -16.53 6.17 9.06
C TRP A 179 -16.20 5.77 10.49
N TYR A 180 -16.15 6.73 11.41
CA TYR A 180 -16.07 6.45 12.85
C TYR A 180 -16.98 7.38 13.64
N ASN A 181 -17.33 6.95 14.86
CA ASN A 181 -18.15 7.74 15.76
C ASN A 181 -17.30 8.42 16.85
N ASP A 182 -17.86 9.47 17.41
CA ASP A 182 -17.48 9.98 18.73
C ASP A 182 -18.67 10.18 19.68
N TYR A 183 -19.90 9.93 19.21
CA TYR A 183 -21.14 10.17 19.96
C TYR A 183 -21.22 11.56 20.58
N PHE A 184 -20.70 12.56 19.86
CA PHE A 184 -20.55 13.94 20.28
C PHE A 184 -19.64 14.15 21.50
N THR A 185 -18.74 13.21 21.77
CA THR A 185 -17.65 13.34 22.74
C THR A 185 -16.34 13.65 22.00
N SER A 186 -15.39 12.71 21.96
CA SER A 186 -14.19 12.75 21.15
C SER A 186 -13.72 11.33 20.87
N THR A 187 -12.98 11.14 19.77
CA THR A 187 -12.39 9.85 19.40
C THR A 187 -11.04 10.10 18.75
N ASN A 188 -10.07 9.22 19.04
CA ASN A 188 -8.75 9.21 18.43
C ASN A 188 -8.39 7.76 18.07
N ILE A 189 -8.24 7.48 16.78
CA ILE A 189 -7.94 6.15 16.23
C ILE A 189 -6.63 6.24 15.44
N ASN A 190 -5.61 5.50 15.89
CA ASN A 190 -4.41 5.31 15.07
C ASN A 190 -4.74 4.41 13.87
N VAL A 191 -4.18 4.77 12.73
CA VAL A 191 -4.28 4.05 11.47
C VAL A 191 -2.87 3.75 11.01
N LYS A 192 -2.63 2.50 10.62
CA LYS A 192 -1.46 2.12 9.82
C LYS A 192 -1.91 1.69 8.43
N VAL A 193 -1.16 2.04 7.39
CA VAL A 193 -1.48 1.66 6.01
C VAL A 193 -0.25 1.06 5.34
N LYS A 194 -0.42 -0.14 4.78
CA LYS A 194 0.62 -0.89 4.05
C LYS A 194 0.11 -1.27 2.68
N PHE A 195 0.90 -1.02 1.64
CA PHE A 195 0.58 -1.37 0.27
C PHE A 195 1.49 -2.49 -0.22
N TYR A 196 0.95 -3.37 -1.07
CA TYR A 196 1.67 -4.53 -1.58
C TYR A 196 1.52 -4.66 -3.09
N ASP A 197 2.58 -5.15 -3.74
CA ASP A 197 2.59 -5.43 -5.18
C ASP A 197 1.95 -6.77 -5.52
N GLU A 198 1.97 -7.15 -6.80
CA GLU A 198 1.37 -8.40 -7.30
C GLU A 198 2.02 -9.65 -6.71
N GLU A 199 3.30 -9.56 -6.32
CA GLU A 199 4.05 -10.63 -5.66
C GLU A 199 3.84 -10.66 -4.14
N GLY A 200 3.00 -9.76 -3.60
CA GLY A 200 2.69 -9.68 -2.17
C GLY A 200 3.80 -9.03 -1.33
N GLN A 201 4.78 -8.38 -1.95
CA GLN A 201 5.86 -7.68 -1.27
C GLN A 201 5.41 -6.29 -0.81
N LEU A 202 5.89 -5.87 0.37
CA LEU A 202 5.61 -4.54 0.91
C LEU A 202 6.23 -3.47 0.02
N MET A 203 5.42 -2.52 -0.44
CA MET A 203 5.86 -1.41 -1.29
C MET A 203 6.30 -0.21 -0.44
N ASN A 204 7.46 0.36 -0.76
CA ASN A 204 7.86 1.67 -0.25
C ASN A 204 7.30 2.76 -1.17
N LEU A 205 6.29 3.49 -0.68
CA LEU A 205 5.61 4.54 -1.43
C LEU A 205 6.15 5.95 -1.14
N THR A 206 7.38 6.07 -0.61
CA THR A 206 8.00 7.36 -0.26
C THR A 206 7.96 8.36 -1.43
N GLY A 207 7.52 9.59 -1.14
CA GLY A 207 7.28 10.65 -2.12
C GLY A 207 5.89 10.61 -2.78
N GLY A 208 5.10 9.56 -2.56
CA GLY A 208 3.69 9.54 -2.94
C GLY A 208 2.88 10.57 -2.15
N LEU A 209 1.93 11.25 -2.80
CA LEU A 209 1.10 12.26 -2.16
C LEU A 209 -0.28 11.69 -1.82
N VAL A 210 -0.71 11.86 -0.57
CA VAL A 210 -2.04 11.48 -0.08
C VAL A 210 -2.87 12.70 0.29
N ASN A 211 -4.19 12.55 0.18
CA ASN A 211 -5.16 13.58 0.47
C ASN A 211 -5.68 13.41 1.90
N PHE A 212 -5.51 14.45 2.72
CA PHE A 212 -6.24 14.60 3.98
C PHE A 212 -7.25 15.73 3.78
N SER A 213 -8.46 15.38 3.37
CA SER A 213 -9.54 16.30 3.01
C SER A 213 -10.68 16.28 4.02
N SER A 214 -11.62 17.22 3.89
CA SER A 214 -12.83 17.28 4.72
C SER A 214 -12.47 17.36 6.21
N LEU A 215 -11.47 18.19 6.54
CA LEU A 215 -11.09 18.44 7.93
C LEU A 215 -11.91 19.60 8.49
N ASN A 216 -13.18 19.32 8.73
CA ASN A 216 -14.15 20.32 9.15
C ASN A 216 -13.87 20.87 10.55
N ARG A 217 -14.12 22.16 10.73
CA ARG A 217 -14.24 22.82 12.02
C ARG A 217 -15.41 23.77 12.03
N GLY A 218 -16.22 23.74 13.09
CA GLY A 218 -17.42 24.56 13.18
C GLY A 218 -18.66 23.96 12.51
N ASN A 219 -18.58 22.70 12.05
CA ASN A 219 -19.66 21.99 11.33
C ASN A 219 -20.48 21.05 12.25
N GLY A 220 -20.42 21.27 13.56
CA GLY A 220 -21.10 20.44 14.55
C GLY A 220 -22.61 20.68 14.61
N SER A 221 -23.31 19.80 15.33
CA SER A 221 -24.75 19.96 15.56
C SER A 221 -25.01 21.21 16.41
N GLY A 222 -25.79 22.16 15.89
CA GLY A 222 -26.17 23.38 16.63
C GLY A 222 -26.96 23.11 17.92
N ALA A 223 -27.49 21.90 18.10
CA ALA A 223 -28.16 21.48 19.34
C ALA A 223 -27.18 21.03 20.44
N ILE A 224 -25.90 20.80 20.11
CA ILE A 224 -24.88 20.28 21.02
C ILE A 224 -23.74 21.28 21.13
N ASP A 225 -23.00 21.45 20.04
CA ASP A 225 -21.93 22.42 19.89
C ASP A 225 -21.59 22.54 18.41
N LYS A 226 -21.47 23.76 17.91
CA LYS A 226 -21.05 23.99 16.53
C LYS A 226 -19.56 23.76 16.33
N ASP A 227 -18.70 24.03 17.34
CA ASP A 227 -17.24 23.88 17.23
C ASP A 227 -16.80 22.42 17.36
N ALA A 228 -17.42 21.55 16.55
CA ALA A 228 -16.90 20.24 16.24
C ALA A 228 -15.62 20.37 15.43
N ILE A 229 -14.68 19.45 15.62
CA ILE A 229 -13.35 19.48 15.00
C ILE A 229 -13.03 18.10 14.48
N GLU A 230 -12.60 18.04 13.23
CA GLU A 230 -12.01 16.86 12.59
C GLU A 230 -10.55 17.13 12.27
N SER A 231 -9.68 16.17 12.55
CA SER A 231 -8.24 16.36 12.47
C SER A 231 -7.50 15.08 12.08
N VAL A 232 -6.32 15.28 11.51
CA VAL A 232 -5.29 14.25 11.42
C VAL A 232 -4.25 14.56 12.48
N ARG A 233 -3.75 13.55 13.20
CA ARG A 233 -2.71 13.73 14.22
C ARG A 233 -1.59 12.73 14.02
N ASN A 234 -0.40 13.01 14.54
CA ASN A 234 0.69 12.03 14.61
C ASN A 234 1.05 11.41 13.25
N PHE A 235 0.93 12.16 12.16
CA PHE A 235 1.31 11.65 10.85
C PHE A 235 2.82 11.37 10.82
N ASN A 236 3.22 10.19 10.36
CA ASN A 236 4.63 9.82 10.27
C ASN A 236 5.32 10.27 8.97
N GLY A 237 4.56 10.91 8.06
CA GLY A 237 5.07 11.57 6.87
C GLY A 237 5.25 13.08 7.05
N ARG A 238 5.33 13.79 5.93
CA ARG A 238 5.49 15.25 5.90
C ARG A 238 4.26 15.92 5.30
N TYR A 239 3.66 16.88 5.98
CA TYR A 239 2.62 17.69 5.36
C TYR A 239 3.20 18.71 4.39
N ILE A 240 2.50 18.92 3.28
CA ILE A 240 2.70 20.02 2.34
C ILE A 240 1.45 20.91 2.40
N PRO A 241 1.51 22.08 3.06
CA PRO A 241 0.38 22.99 3.14
C PRO A 241 -0.12 23.41 1.75
N ILE A 242 -1.44 23.51 1.61
CA ILE A 242 -2.06 24.12 0.43
C ILE A 242 -2.25 25.61 0.73
N SER A 243 -1.75 26.47 -0.15
CA SER A 243 -1.87 27.92 -0.01
C SER A 243 -3.33 28.35 0.03
N GLY A 244 -3.68 29.15 1.03
CA GLY A 244 -5.06 29.61 1.27
C GLY A 244 -5.97 28.61 1.98
N SER A 245 -5.54 27.37 2.25
CA SER A 245 -6.33 26.41 3.02
C SER A 245 -6.54 26.87 4.47
N SER A 246 -7.68 26.51 5.03
CA SER A 246 -7.98 26.69 6.45
C SER A 246 -7.13 25.77 7.35
N ILE A 247 -6.62 24.66 6.80
CA ILE A 247 -5.92 23.63 7.56
C ILE A 247 -4.48 24.02 7.81
N LYS A 248 -4.08 24.03 9.08
CA LYS A 248 -2.72 24.37 9.54
C LYS A 248 -2.07 23.16 10.21
N ILE A 249 -0.74 23.17 10.20
CA ILE A 249 0.07 22.18 10.91
C ILE A 249 0.25 22.67 12.35
N HIS A 250 0.09 21.75 13.28
CA HIS A 250 0.17 21.92 14.72
C HIS A 250 1.17 20.93 15.32
N GLU A 251 1.38 21.03 16.64
CA GLU A 251 2.23 20.12 17.39
C GLU A 251 1.89 18.63 17.15
N ASN A 252 2.90 17.78 17.35
CA ASN A 252 2.80 16.35 17.13
C ASN A 252 2.40 15.98 15.69
N ASN A 253 2.81 16.82 14.73
CA ASN A 253 2.47 16.71 13.31
C ASN A 253 0.97 16.48 13.12
N SER A 254 0.17 17.38 13.69
CA SER A 254 -1.29 17.37 13.56
C SER A 254 -1.75 18.40 12.54
N ALA A 255 -2.87 18.16 11.88
CA ALA A 255 -3.45 19.05 10.90
C ALA A 255 -4.95 19.26 11.14
N TYR A 256 -5.36 20.52 11.34
CA TYR A 256 -6.75 20.96 11.52
C TYR A 256 -6.86 22.49 11.34
N ALA A 257 -8.08 23.01 11.27
CA ALA A 257 -8.34 24.45 11.19
C ALA A 257 -8.32 25.14 12.56
N ASP A 258 -7.81 26.38 12.62
CA ASP A 258 -7.72 27.18 13.86
C ASP A 258 -9.06 27.79 14.30
N SER A 259 -9.98 27.96 13.36
CA SER A 259 -11.32 28.51 13.55
C SER A 259 -12.31 27.84 12.60
N SER A 260 -13.59 28.25 12.64
CA SER A 260 -14.61 27.70 11.76
C SER A 260 -14.20 27.80 10.28
N ASN A 261 -14.27 26.68 9.58
CA ASN A 261 -14.27 26.62 8.12
C ASN A 261 -15.66 26.23 7.57
N ALA A 262 -16.68 26.28 8.43
CA ALA A 262 -18.04 25.85 8.11
C ALA A 262 -19.02 27.00 7.86
N GLU A 263 -18.86 28.15 8.53
CA GLU A 263 -19.80 29.28 8.47
C GLU A 263 -19.08 30.61 8.21
N LYS A 264 -19.49 31.33 7.15
CA LYS A 264 -18.95 32.67 6.84
C LYS A 264 -19.17 33.68 7.97
N SER A 265 -20.29 33.57 8.69
CA SER A 265 -20.59 34.39 9.86
C SER A 265 -19.62 34.19 11.02
N LEU A 266 -18.85 33.09 11.04
CA LEU A 266 -17.84 32.77 12.03
C LEU A 266 -16.41 32.86 11.47
N GLY A 267 -16.23 33.57 10.34
CA GLY A 267 -14.93 33.85 9.74
C GLY A 267 -14.46 32.87 8.67
N ALA A 268 -15.26 31.86 8.32
CA ALA A 268 -14.92 30.98 7.19
C ALA A 268 -14.97 31.74 5.86
N ARG A 269 -14.08 31.40 4.92
CA ARG A 269 -14.12 31.97 3.56
C ARG A 269 -15.32 31.47 2.76
N TRP A 270 -15.69 30.20 2.96
CA TRP A 270 -16.83 29.52 2.35
C TRP A 270 -17.61 28.78 3.42
N ASN A 271 -18.93 28.66 3.21
CA ASN A 271 -19.75 27.73 3.99
C ASN A 271 -19.41 26.29 3.57
N THR A 272 -19.62 25.32 4.46
CA THR A 272 -19.34 23.88 4.19
C THR A 272 -19.87 23.43 2.83
N SER A 273 -21.13 23.75 2.50
CA SER A 273 -21.77 23.31 1.24
C SER A 273 -21.15 23.86 -0.04
N GLU A 274 -20.33 24.91 0.05
CA GLU A 274 -19.66 25.52 -1.10
C GLU A 274 -18.28 24.88 -1.38
N TRP A 275 -17.69 24.17 -0.41
CA TRP A 275 -16.34 23.61 -0.54
C TRP A 275 -16.24 22.12 -0.24
N ASP A 276 -17.01 21.58 0.69
CA ASP A 276 -16.82 20.24 1.25
C ASP A 276 -17.52 19.15 0.43
N THR A 277 -17.14 19.06 -0.84
CA THR A 277 -17.55 17.98 -1.74
C THR A 277 -16.36 17.54 -2.58
N THR A 278 -16.39 16.30 -3.07
CA THR A 278 -15.31 15.77 -3.92
C THR A 278 -15.18 16.52 -5.25
N SER A 279 -16.23 17.19 -5.71
CA SER A 279 -16.28 17.91 -6.99
C SER A 279 -16.15 19.43 -6.88
N SER A 280 -16.19 20.00 -5.68
CA SER A 280 -16.06 21.46 -5.52
C SER A 280 -14.66 21.92 -5.95
N PRO A 281 -14.54 22.97 -6.76
CA PRO A 281 -13.25 23.57 -7.08
C PRO A 281 -12.57 24.22 -5.86
N ASN A 282 -13.29 24.34 -4.74
CA ASN A 282 -12.82 24.97 -3.50
C ASN A 282 -12.50 23.94 -2.40
N ASN A 283 -12.58 22.63 -2.70
CA ASN A 283 -12.40 21.57 -1.71
C ASN A 283 -11.00 21.52 -1.09
N TRP A 284 -10.02 22.21 -1.67
CA TRP A 284 -8.70 22.42 -1.07
C TRP A 284 -8.75 23.29 0.20
N TYR A 285 -9.83 24.07 0.39
CA TYR A 285 -9.97 24.97 1.54
C TYR A 285 -10.01 24.22 2.89
N GLY A 286 -10.53 23.00 2.94
CA GLY A 286 -10.52 22.13 4.12
C GLY A 286 -9.61 20.92 3.97
N ALA A 287 -8.51 21.05 3.21
CA ALA A 287 -7.58 19.94 2.95
C ALA A 287 -6.11 20.32 3.18
N ILE A 288 -5.30 19.29 3.39
CA ILE A 288 -3.84 19.34 3.38
C ILE A 288 -3.29 18.10 2.66
N VAL A 289 -2.12 18.20 2.03
CA VAL A 289 -1.47 17.07 1.38
C VAL A 289 -0.44 16.44 2.31
N GLY A 290 -0.42 15.11 2.39
CA GLY A 290 0.64 14.35 3.04
C GLY A 290 1.61 13.74 2.03
N GLU A 291 2.91 13.93 2.22
CA GLU A 291 3.98 13.22 1.52
C GLU A 291 4.38 11.99 2.35
N ILE A 292 4.27 10.81 1.75
CA ILE A 292 4.66 9.54 2.39
C ILE A 292 6.18 9.49 2.54
N THR A 293 6.68 9.01 3.68
CA THR A 293 8.12 8.89 3.98
C THR A 293 8.55 7.49 4.42
N GLN A 294 7.59 6.57 4.62
CA GLN A 294 7.81 5.22 5.16
C GLN A 294 6.89 4.22 4.47
N SER A 295 7.33 2.95 4.40
CA SER A 295 6.52 1.85 3.82
C SER A 295 5.30 1.50 4.67
N GLU A 296 5.39 1.65 5.99
CA GLU A 296 4.22 1.63 6.88
C GLU A 296 3.84 3.08 7.18
N ILE A 297 2.77 3.55 6.55
CA ILE A 297 2.21 4.89 6.80
C ILE A 297 1.47 4.84 8.13
N SER A 298 1.57 5.90 8.94
CA SER A 298 0.79 6.01 10.16
C SER A 298 0.32 7.43 10.42
N PHE A 299 -0.92 7.55 10.87
CA PHE A 299 -1.55 8.78 11.32
C PHE A 299 -2.70 8.43 12.25
N ASN A 300 -3.25 9.40 12.95
CA ASN A 300 -4.43 9.24 13.77
C ASN A 300 -5.58 10.04 13.16
N MET A 301 -6.72 9.40 12.98
CA MET A 301 -7.99 10.07 12.73
C MET A 301 -8.53 10.53 14.09
N ALA A 302 -8.80 11.81 14.25
CA ALA A 302 -9.30 12.32 15.53
C ALA A 302 -10.42 13.34 15.34
N SER A 303 -11.44 13.23 16.20
CA SER A 303 -12.59 14.12 16.23
C SER A 303 -12.95 14.59 17.63
N SER A 304 -13.71 15.67 17.66
CA SER A 304 -14.39 16.17 18.84
C SER A 304 -15.77 16.68 18.43
N LYS A 305 -16.82 16.18 19.09
CA LYS A 305 -18.22 16.63 18.95
C LYS A 305 -18.81 16.52 17.54
N SER A 306 -18.30 15.63 16.68
CA SER A 306 -18.77 15.53 15.29
C SER A 306 -19.93 14.54 15.11
N GLY A 307 -20.11 13.58 16.03
CA GLY A 307 -21.09 12.52 15.90
C GLY A 307 -20.57 11.43 14.96
N ASN A 308 -20.77 11.62 13.65
CA ASN A 308 -20.24 10.78 12.57
C ASN A 308 -19.14 11.50 11.84
N ILE A 309 -18.06 10.80 11.53
CA ILE A 309 -16.93 11.35 10.79
C ILE A 309 -16.61 10.43 9.63
N TRP A 310 -16.64 10.97 8.41
CA TRP A 310 -16.11 10.28 7.24
C TRP A 310 -14.64 10.62 7.08
N PHE A 311 -13.79 9.61 7.03
CA PHE A 311 -12.38 9.82 6.78
C PHE A 311 -11.95 8.99 5.58
N ALA A 312 -11.63 9.66 4.48
CA ALA A 312 -11.12 9.04 3.27
C ALA A 312 -9.59 9.19 3.19
N PHE A 313 -8.89 8.09 2.95
CA PHE A 313 -7.46 8.06 2.68
C PHE A 313 -7.22 7.60 1.25
N ASN A 314 -6.78 8.51 0.38
CA ASN A 314 -6.57 8.25 -1.04
C ASN A 314 -5.57 9.25 -1.65
N SER A 315 -5.29 9.13 -2.95
CA SER A 315 -4.38 10.01 -3.68
C SER A 315 -5.09 11.11 -4.50
N ASN A 316 -6.39 11.36 -4.26
CA ASN A 316 -7.16 12.41 -4.94
C ASN A 316 -6.88 13.78 -4.29
N ILE A 317 -5.63 14.24 -4.34
CA ILE A 317 -5.22 15.50 -3.71
C ILE A 317 -6.03 16.68 -4.26
N ASN A 318 -6.46 17.57 -3.36
CA ASN A 318 -7.30 18.72 -3.72
C ASN A 318 -6.49 19.91 -4.28
N ALA A 319 -5.16 19.87 -4.17
CA ALA A 319 -4.30 20.95 -4.63
C ALA A 319 -4.28 21.08 -6.17
N ILE A 320 -4.28 22.33 -6.63
CA ILE A 320 -4.29 22.72 -8.04
C ILE A 320 -2.88 22.56 -8.63
N GLY A 321 -2.79 22.17 -9.90
CA GLY A 321 -1.56 22.26 -10.68
C GLY A 321 -0.49 21.25 -10.28
N VAL A 322 -0.85 20.12 -9.64
CA VAL A 322 0.09 19.06 -9.29
C VAL A 322 0.22 18.06 -10.45
N PRO A 323 1.36 18.04 -11.18
CA PRO A 323 1.52 17.14 -12.32
C PRO A 323 1.71 15.69 -11.87
N THR A 324 1.26 14.74 -12.69
CA THR A 324 1.62 13.33 -12.52
C THR A 324 3.04 13.10 -13.04
N LYS A 325 3.86 12.35 -12.29
CA LYS A 325 5.22 11.99 -12.69
C LYS A 325 5.18 10.95 -13.83
N PRO A 326 5.73 11.26 -15.03
CA PRO A 326 5.81 10.28 -16.11
C PRO A 326 6.75 9.12 -15.76
N VAL A 327 6.43 7.92 -16.22
CA VAL A 327 7.23 6.71 -16.00
C VAL A 327 8.05 6.43 -17.25
N ALA A 328 9.37 6.37 -17.11
CA ALA A 328 10.26 6.06 -18.22
C ALA A 328 10.07 4.58 -18.65
N PRO A 329 9.98 4.29 -19.96
CA PRO A 329 9.93 2.90 -20.42
C PRO A 329 11.27 2.20 -20.17
N THR A 330 11.23 0.89 -19.97
CA THR A 330 12.43 0.06 -19.80
C THR A 330 12.89 -0.45 -21.17
N ALA A 331 14.18 -0.29 -21.48
CA ALA A 331 14.75 -0.82 -22.71
C ALA A 331 14.68 -2.36 -22.71
N PRO A 332 14.33 -3.00 -23.84
CA PRO A 332 14.29 -4.45 -23.91
C PRO A 332 15.70 -5.05 -23.77
N THR A 333 15.81 -6.15 -23.04
CA THR A 333 17.05 -6.93 -22.95
C THR A 333 17.35 -7.57 -24.30
N GLN A 334 18.59 -7.43 -24.78
CA GLN A 334 19.03 -8.11 -25.99
C GLN A 334 18.97 -9.64 -25.81
N PRO A 335 18.47 -10.40 -26.80
CA PRO A 335 18.44 -11.85 -26.72
C PRO A 335 19.85 -12.42 -26.78
N MET A 336 20.09 -13.50 -26.04
CA MET A 336 21.30 -14.30 -26.16
C MET A 336 21.09 -15.33 -27.27
N TYR A 337 21.92 -15.30 -28.32
CA TYR A 337 21.81 -16.23 -29.43
C TYR A 337 22.61 -17.52 -29.18
N GLU A 338 22.02 -18.66 -29.50
CA GLU A 338 22.70 -19.96 -29.46
C GLU A 338 23.58 -20.13 -30.70
N THR A 339 24.78 -20.71 -30.51
CA THR A 339 25.72 -20.97 -31.61
C THR A 339 25.47 -22.34 -32.21
N GLU A 340 25.43 -22.45 -33.53
CA GLU A 340 25.30 -23.74 -34.20
C GLU A 340 26.54 -24.61 -33.97
N LYS A 341 26.33 -25.89 -33.68
CA LYS A 341 27.41 -26.86 -33.59
C LYS A 341 27.89 -27.21 -35.00
N PRO A 342 29.21 -27.21 -35.27
CA PRO A 342 29.73 -27.64 -36.57
C PRO A 342 29.28 -29.08 -36.88
N LEU A 343 28.98 -29.37 -38.14
CA LEU A 343 28.75 -30.73 -38.60
C LEU A 343 30.05 -31.53 -38.45
N GLU A 344 29.96 -32.74 -37.91
CA GLU A 344 31.09 -33.66 -37.93
C GLU A 344 31.42 -34.02 -39.38
N PRO A 345 32.71 -34.09 -39.75
CA PRO A 345 33.11 -34.49 -41.09
C PRO A 345 32.58 -35.89 -41.39
N ALA A 346 32.11 -36.09 -42.62
CA ALA A 346 31.64 -37.40 -43.05
C ALA A 346 32.74 -38.45 -42.81
N PRO A 347 32.39 -39.65 -42.30
CA PRO A 347 33.36 -40.72 -42.14
C PRO A 347 34.03 -41.01 -43.49
N VAL A 348 35.36 -41.09 -43.47
CA VAL A 348 36.14 -41.43 -44.67
C VAL A 348 35.68 -42.80 -45.14
N ALA A 349 35.32 -42.91 -46.43
CA ALA A 349 34.91 -44.18 -47.00
C ALA A 349 36.02 -45.23 -46.78
N PRO A 350 35.69 -46.43 -46.26
CA PRO A 350 36.68 -47.48 -46.10
C PRO A 350 37.30 -47.80 -47.46
N ASN A 351 38.63 -47.79 -47.50
CA ASN A 351 39.38 -48.22 -48.68
C ASN A 351 39.33 -49.75 -48.73
N TYR A 352 38.50 -50.29 -49.61
CA TYR A 352 38.46 -51.73 -49.85
C TYR A 352 39.66 -52.12 -50.71
N GLU A 353 40.40 -53.15 -50.30
CA GLU A 353 41.43 -53.75 -51.16
C GLU A 353 40.79 -54.24 -52.46
N ASN A 354 41.45 -53.97 -53.60
CA ASN A 354 41.03 -54.52 -54.88
C ASN A 354 41.01 -56.06 -54.80
N GLU A 355 39.99 -56.69 -55.37
CA GLU A 355 39.91 -58.16 -55.42
C GLU A 355 41.22 -58.75 -55.99
N PRO A 356 41.79 -59.77 -55.33
CA PRO A 356 43.03 -60.38 -55.77
C PRO A 356 42.86 -61.01 -57.15
N THR A 357 43.85 -60.80 -58.02
CA THR A 357 43.89 -61.42 -59.34
C THR A 357 44.02 -62.95 -59.21
N PRO A 358 43.28 -63.73 -60.03
CA PRO A 358 43.25 -65.19 -59.88
C PRO A 358 44.64 -65.81 -60.10
N PRO A 359 45.05 -66.78 -59.24
CA PRO A 359 46.42 -67.29 -59.27
C PRO A 359 46.69 -68.20 -60.47
N VAL A 360 47.86 -68.01 -61.09
CA VAL A 360 48.44 -68.91 -62.09
C VAL A 360 49.16 -70.04 -61.37
N LYS A 361 48.93 -71.29 -61.81
CA LYS A 361 49.53 -72.51 -61.25
C LYS A 361 51.02 -72.66 -61.62
N THR A 362 51.85 -73.05 -60.65
CA THR A 362 53.04 -73.93 -60.83
C THR A 362 53.52 -74.43 -59.44
N PRO A 363 54.28 -75.55 -59.36
CA PRO A 363 54.05 -76.62 -58.38
C PRO A 363 55.10 -76.72 -57.26
N ASP A 364 54.73 -77.48 -56.23
CA ASP A 364 55.53 -78.06 -55.13
C ASP A 364 56.12 -77.11 -54.06
N GLN A 365 55.35 -76.93 -52.97
CA GLN A 365 55.85 -76.70 -51.62
C GLN A 365 54.94 -77.42 -50.60
N PRO A 366 55.47 -77.90 -49.46
CA PRO A 366 54.76 -78.80 -48.56
C PRO A 366 53.70 -78.06 -47.72
N GLU A 367 52.66 -78.79 -47.35
CA GLU A 367 51.54 -78.30 -46.52
C GLU A 367 52.03 -77.68 -45.19
N PRO A 368 51.69 -76.41 -44.91
CA PRO A 368 51.81 -75.85 -43.57
C PRO A 368 50.62 -76.27 -42.70
N SER A 369 50.93 -76.60 -41.45
CA SER A 369 50.00 -76.97 -40.38
C SER A 369 48.93 -75.91 -40.08
N LYS A 370 47.73 -76.41 -39.77
CA LYS A 370 46.51 -75.69 -39.38
C LYS A 370 46.76 -74.61 -38.31
N PRO A 371 46.48 -73.32 -38.59
CA PRO A 371 46.38 -72.28 -37.56
C PRO A 371 45.07 -72.40 -36.77
N GLU A 372 45.12 -72.04 -35.49
CA GLU A 372 44.01 -72.02 -34.53
C GLU A 372 42.92 -70.99 -34.92
N GLU A 373 41.67 -71.30 -34.56
CA GLU A 373 40.50 -70.45 -34.80
C GLU A 373 40.56 -69.18 -33.94
N PRO A 374 40.41 -67.97 -34.53
CA PRO A 374 40.23 -66.76 -33.74
C PRO A 374 38.80 -66.73 -33.16
N THR A 375 38.72 -66.49 -31.86
CA THR A 375 37.50 -66.15 -31.14
C THR A 375 36.96 -64.79 -31.63
N TYR A 376 35.69 -64.78 -32.03
CA TYR A 376 34.93 -63.60 -32.42
C TYR A 376 34.47 -62.83 -31.17
N GLU A 377 34.88 -61.57 -31.04
CA GLU A 377 34.20 -60.63 -30.13
C GLU A 377 32.82 -60.28 -30.69
N THR A 378 31.83 -60.38 -29.81
CA THR A 378 30.42 -60.17 -30.08
C THR A 378 30.13 -58.68 -30.27
N GLU A 379 29.27 -58.35 -31.24
CA GLU A 379 28.85 -57.00 -31.56
C GLU A 379 28.34 -56.22 -30.32
N LYS A 380 28.86 -54.99 -30.17
CA LYS A 380 28.37 -54.01 -29.21
C LYS A 380 26.99 -53.49 -29.65
N PRO A 381 25.97 -53.43 -28.78
CA PRO A 381 24.64 -52.93 -29.16
C PRO A 381 24.66 -51.44 -29.51
N LEU A 382 23.88 -51.06 -30.52
CA LEU A 382 23.54 -49.67 -30.85
C LEU A 382 22.84 -48.98 -29.68
N GLU A 383 23.25 -47.74 -29.39
CA GLU A 383 22.57 -46.87 -28.42
C GLU A 383 21.15 -46.52 -28.89
N PRO A 384 20.16 -46.45 -27.99
CA PRO A 384 18.79 -46.12 -28.34
C PRO A 384 18.61 -44.61 -28.61
N ALA A 385 17.71 -44.30 -29.54
CA ALA A 385 17.36 -42.94 -29.95
C ALA A 385 16.78 -42.09 -28.79
N PRO A 386 17.00 -40.76 -28.78
CA PRO A 386 16.51 -39.89 -27.73
C PRO A 386 14.97 -39.75 -27.75
N VAL A 387 14.38 -39.77 -26.56
CA VAL A 387 12.92 -39.67 -26.32
C VAL A 387 12.47 -38.21 -26.37
N ALA A 388 11.33 -37.95 -27.00
CA ALA A 388 10.71 -36.62 -27.12
C ALA A 388 10.31 -36.01 -25.76
N PRO A 389 10.34 -34.67 -25.60
CA PRO A 389 9.95 -34.02 -24.36
C PRO A 389 8.43 -34.04 -24.17
N ASN A 390 7.99 -34.46 -22.98
CA ASN A 390 6.60 -34.46 -22.54
C ASN A 390 6.25 -33.10 -21.92
N TYR A 391 5.18 -32.46 -22.38
CA TYR A 391 4.63 -31.25 -21.77
C TYR A 391 3.76 -31.63 -20.56
N GLU A 392 4.01 -31.02 -19.40
CA GLU A 392 3.17 -31.16 -18.21
C GLU A 392 1.81 -30.47 -18.40
N ASN A 393 0.74 -31.17 -18.02
CA ASN A 393 -0.60 -30.61 -17.82
C ASN A 393 -0.78 -30.11 -16.37
N GLU A 394 -1.73 -29.19 -16.22
CA GLU A 394 -2.12 -28.40 -15.03
C GLU A 394 -2.11 -29.08 -13.65
N PRO A 395 -1.92 -28.29 -12.56
CA PRO A 395 -1.88 -28.82 -11.20
C PRO A 395 -3.27 -29.17 -10.65
N THR A 396 -3.34 -30.31 -9.94
CA THR A 396 -4.50 -30.74 -9.14
C THR A 396 -4.30 -30.46 -7.63
N PRO A 397 -5.38 -30.33 -6.84
CA PRO A 397 -5.37 -29.72 -5.50
C PRO A 397 -4.77 -30.63 -4.41
N PRO A 398 -4.34 -30.07 -3.26
CA PRO A 398 -3.63 -30.83 -2.24
C PRO A 398 -4.58 -31.72 -1.41
N VAL A 399 -4.20 -32.99 -1.25
CA VAL A 399 -4.81 -33.94 -0.31
C VAL A 399 -3.79 -34.29 0.79
N LYS A 400 -4.34 -34.45 2.00
CA LYS A 400 -3.74 -34.50 3.34
C LYS A 400 -2.56 -35.48 3.51
N THR A 401 -1.58 -35.03 4.28
CA THR A 401 -0.49 -35.81 4.88
C THR A 401 -1.00 -36.78 5.96
N PRO A 402 -0.53 -38.05 6.00
CA PRO A 402 -0.67 -38.95 7.14
C PRO A 402 0.27 -38.61 8.31
N ASP A 403 -0.14 -39.01 9.51
CA ASP A 403 0.41 -38.71 10.84
C ASP A 403 1.93 -38.81 11.00
N GLN A 404 2.51 -37.78 11.61
CA GLN A 404 3.87 -37.71 12.12
C GLN A 404 3.86 -38.03 13.63
N PRO A 405 4.81 -38.82 14.18
CA PRO A 405 4.85 -39.12 15.61
C PRO A 405 5.15 -37.88 16.45
N GLU A 406 4.54 -37.82 17.65
CA GLU A 406 4.62 -36.70 18.59
C GLU A 406 6.07 -36.36 19.00
N PRO A 407 6.43 -35.06 19.05
CA PRO A 407 7.72 -34.61 19.59
C PRO A 407 7.72 -34.62 21.12
N SER A 408 8.88 -34.97 21.68
CA SER A 408 9.14 -35.04 23.12
C SER A 408 9.00 -33.66 23.79
N LYS A 409 8.50 -33.67 25.02
CA LYS A 409 8.28 -32.50 25.89
C LYS A 409 9.60 -31.72 26.14
N PRO A 410 9.61 -30.37 26.01
CA PRO A 410 10.79 -29.57 26.33
C PRO A 410 11.02 -29.44 27.85
N GLU A 411 12.29 -29.48 28.26
CA GLU A 411 12.74 -29.17 29.63
C GLU A 411 12.59 -27.67 29.95
N GLU A 412 12.29 -27.36 31.21
CA GLU A 412 12.10 -26.00 31.72
C GLU A 412 13.43 -25.23 31.82
N PRO A 413 13.46 -23.94 31.46
CA PRO A 413 14.67 -23.13 31.59
C PRO A 413 14.91 -22.72 33.06
N THR A 414 16.12 -22.96 33.54
CA THR A 414 16.67 -22.36 34.77
C THR A 414 16.91 -20.86 34.57
N TYR A 415 16.31 -20.04 35.43
CA TYR A 415 16.48 -18.58 35.45
C TYR A 415 17.84 -18.19 36.05
N GLU A 416 18.65 -17.48 35.28
CA GLU A 416 19.79 -16.73 35.82
C GLU A 416 19.29 -15.45 36.52
N THR A 417 19.78 -15.28 37.74
CA THR A 417 19.54 -14.16 38.66
C THR A 417 19.86 -12.79 38.09
N GLU A 418 18.96 -11.84 38.38
CA GLU A 418 19.01 -10.42 38.01
C GLU A 418 20.33 -9.73 38.38
N LYS A 419 20.86 -8.95 37.42
CA LYS A 419 21.89 -7.93 37.65
C LYS A 419 21.18 -6.57 37.84
N PRO A 420 21.57 -5.73 38.82
CA PRO A 420 20.79 -4.53 39.16
C PRO A 420 20.81 -3.49 38.03
N LEU A 421 19.65 -2.86 37.81
CA LEU A 421 19.49 -1.71 36.91
C LEU A 421 20.36 -0.53 37.34
N GLU A 422 21.00 0.10 36.34
CA GLU A 422 21.62 1.42 36.50
C GLU A 422 20.56 2.50 36.81
N PRO A 423 20.86 3.47 37.69
CA PRO A 423 19.91 4.51 38.05
C PRO A 423 19.66 5.49 36.89
N ALA A 424 18.41 5.93 36.79
CA ALA A 424 17.93 6.89 35.79
C ALA A 424 18.71 8.22 35.82
N PRO A 425 18.91 8.89 34.67
CA PRO A 425 19.50 10.22 34.62
C PRO A 425 18.60 11.24 35.34
N VAL A 426 19.23 12.04 36.21
CA VAL A 426 18.61 13.09 37.02
C VAL A 426 18.07 14.21 36.11
N ALA A 427 16.82 14.62 36.32
CA ALA A 427 16.22 15.76 35.64
C ALA A 427 16.97 17.07 35.99
N PRO A 428 17.18 17.99 35.03
CA PRO A 428 17.73 19.31 35.34
C PRO A 428 16.75 20.08 36.24
N SER A 429 17.26 20.54 37.38
CA SER A 429 16.59 21.49 38.26
C SER A 429 16.59 22.86 37.59
N TYR A 430 15.42 23.32 37.13
CA TYR A 430 15.22 24.70 36.73
C TYR A 430 15.10 25.57 37.99
N GLU A 431 15.96 26.58 38.11
CA GLU A 431 15.81 27.62 39.13
C GLU A 431 14.43 28.29 39.01
N ASN A 432 13.79 28.51 40.16
CA ASN A 432 12.57 29.30 40.24
C ASN A 432 12.84 30.71 39.70
N GLU A 433 12.03 31.15 38.74
CA GLU A 433 11.93 32.56 38.39
C GLU A 433 11.56 33.39 39.64
N PRO A 434 12.22 34.53 39.89
CA PRO A 434 11.84 35.40 41.00
C PRO A 434 10.45 36.00 40.76
N THR A 435 9.59 35.86 41.77
CA THR A 435 8.28 36.50 41.84
C THR A 435 8.42 38.03 41.98
N PRO A 436 7.43 38.80 41.51
CA PRO A 436 7.58 40.20 41.09
C PRO A 436 7.68 41.20 42.25
N PRO A 437 8.30 42.36 42.06
CA PRO A 437 8.23 43.44 43.04
C PRO A 437 6.79 43.99 43.13
N VAL A 438 6.26 43.96 44.35
CA VAL A 438 5.02 44.62 44.76
C VAL A 438 5.25 46.14 44.88
N LYS A 439 4.21 46.89 44.50
CA LYS A 439 4.07 48.36 44.39
C LYS A 439 4.58 49.18 45.59
N THR A 440 5.01 50.41 45.29
CA THR A 440 4.87 51.56 46.20
C THR A 440 4.08 52.70 45.54
N PRO A 441 3.35 53.51 46.33
CA PRO A 441 2.21 54.33 45.89
C PRO A 441 2.55 55.81 45.59
N ASP A 442 1.68 56.41 44.78
CA ASP A 442 1.29 57.83 44.59
C ASP A 442 2.26 58.99 44.90
N GLN A 443 2.44 59.90 43.93
CA GLN A 443 2.24 61.35 44.11
C GLN A 443 2.08 62.09 42.75
N PRO A 444 1.50 63.31 42.73
CA PRO A 444 0.57 63.78 41.69
C PRO A 444 1.16 64.78 40.67
N GLU A 445 0.30 65.09 39.67
CA GLU A 445 0.25 66.13 38.61
C GLU A 445 1.31 67.27 38.57
N PRO A 446 1.59 67.80 37.37
CA PRO A 446 0.76 68.89 36.81
C PRO A 446 -0.06 68.55 35.56
#